data_AF-A0AAD5C5L4-F1
#
_entry.id   AF-A0AAD5C5L4-F1
#
_cell.length_a   1.000
_cell.length_b   1.000
_cell.length_c   1.000
_cell.angle_alpha   90.00
_cell.angle_beta   90.00
_cell.angle_gamma   90.00
#
_symmetry.space_group_name_H-M   'P 1'
#
loop_
_entity.id
_entity.type
_entity.pdbx_description
1 polymer ?
#
loop_
_entity_poly.entity_id
_entity_poly.type
_entity_poly.pdbx_seq_one_letter_code
_entity_poly.pdbx_strand_id
1 'polypeptide(L)'
;MPQEAFSNARDGVWNLQNEQTKERTAIAFLRVDDEHMKVFENRVRQILMSSGSTTFTKVVNKWNTALIGLMTYFREATVHTQELLDLLVRCENKIQTRIKMGLNSKMPSRFPPVVFYTPKEIGGLGMLSMGHVLIPQSDLRYSHQTDVGVTHFRSGMSHEEDQLIPNLYRYIQ
;
A
#
# COMPACT_ATOMS: atom_id res chain seq x y z
N MET A 1 -29.92 -18.43 15.17
CA MET A 1 -28.55 -17.90 15.31
C MET A 1 -27.92 -17.58 13.94
N PRO A 2 -28.28 -16.48 13.24
CA PRO A 2 -27.55 -16.05 12.04
C PRO A 2 -26.77 -14.71 12.21
N GLN A 3 -27.03 -13.95 13.28
CA GLN A 3 -26.46 -12.61 13.48
C GLN A 3 -24.95 -12.61 13.82
N GLU A 4 -24.43 -13.68 14.43
CA GLU A 4 -23.01 -13.81 14.77
C GLU A 4 -22.12 -14.23 13.58
N ALA A 5 -22.70 -14.68 12.46
CA ALA A 5 -21.91 -15.14 11.31
C ALA A 5 -21.29 -13.98 10.49
N PHE A 6 -21.82 -12.77 10.63
CA PHE A 6 -21.43 -11.60 9.85
C PHE A 6 -20.75 -10.49 10.68
N SER A 7 -20.58 -10.70 11.99
CA SER A 7 -20.02 -9.69 12.90
C SER A 7 -18.49 -9.56 12.82
N ASN A 8 -17.80 -10.43 12.08
CA ASN A 8 -16.39 -10.26 11.74
C ASN A 8 -16.24 -9.34 10.52
N ALA A 9 -16.68 -8.10 10.64
CA ALA A 9 -16.47 -7.08 9.64
C ALA A 9 -14.97 -6.77 9.56
N ARG A 10 -14.27 -7.44 8.65
CA ARG A 10 -12.92 -7.05 8.24
C ARG A 10 -12.99 -5.62 7.68
N ASP A 11 -12.00 -4.78 8.00
CA ASP A 11 -11.85 -3.44 7.40
C ASP A 11 -12.00 -3.54 5.88
N GLY A 12 -12.85 -2.72 5.26
CA GLY A 12 -13.09 -2.67 3.80
C GLY A 12 -14.26 -3.52 3.26
N VAL A 13 -15.16 -3.93 4.14
CA VAL A 13 -16.41 -4.61 3.77
C VAL A 13 -17.60 -3.70 4.08
N TRP A 14 -18.47 -3.47 3.11
CA TRP A 14 -19.66 -2.64 3.28
C TRP A 14 -20.86 -3.45 3.72
N ASN A 15 -21.43 -3.09 4.87
CA ASN A 15 -22.70 -3.61 5.34
C ASN A 15 -23.85 -2.78 4.76
N LEU A 16 -24.59 -3.34 3.82
CA LEU A 16 -25.69 -2.66 3.14
C LEU A 16 -26.98 -2.81 3.97
N GLN A 17 -27.55 -1.66 4.34
CA GLN A 17 -28.76 -1.56 5.15
C GLN A 17 -29.98 -1.37 4.25
N ASN A 18 -31.03 -2.15 4.51
CA ASN A 18 -32.33 -1.94 3.87
C ASN A 18 -32.97 -0.66 4.42
N GLU A 19 -33.46 0.20 3.52
CA GLU A 19 -34.00 1.51 3.89
C GLU A 19 -35.28 1.41 4.74
N GLN A 20 -36.15 0.43 4.48
CA GLN A 20 -37.46 0.30 5.15
C GLN A 20 -37.32 -0.40 6.51
N THR A 21 -36.64 -1.54 6.56
CA THR A 21 -36.53 -2.34 7.78
C THR A 21 -35.41 -1.88 8.71
N LYS A 22 -34.47 -1.06 8.20
CA LYS A 22 -33.23 -0.65 8.89
C LYS A 22 -32.34 -1.83 9.29
N GLU A 23 -32.56 -3.00 8.73
CA GLU A 23 -31.72 -4.18 8.96
C GLU A 23 -30.58 -4.24 7.95
N ARG A 24 -29.43 -4.79 8.35
CA ARG A 24 -28.33 -5.11 7.43
C ARG A 24 -28.67 -6.39 6.69
N THR A 25 -28.99 -6.28 5.40
CA THR A 25 -29.49 -7.41 4.61
C THR A 25 -28.46 -7.97 3.64
N ALA A 26 -27.42 -7.19 3.31
CA ALA A 26 -26.39 -7.61 2.37
C ALA A 26 -25.02 -7.06 2.75
N ILE A 27 -24.00 -7.68 2.17
CA ILE A 27 -22.59 -7.32 2.36
C ILE A 27 -21.94 -7.19 1.00
N ALA A 28 -21.17 -6.12 0.80
CA ALA A 28 -20.38 -5.90 -0.40
C ALA A 28 -18.88 -5.98 -0.10
N PHE A 29 -18.18 -6.84 -0.84
CA PHE A 29 -16.74 -6.98 -0.80
C PHE A 29 -16.13 -6.12 -1.91
N LEU A 30 -15.18 -5.26 -1.54
CA LEU A 30 -14.56 -4.32 -2.46
C LEU A 30 -13.14 -4.78 -2.82
N ARG A 31 -12.80 -4.70 -4.10
CA ARG A 31 -11.44 -4.91 -4.61
C ARG A 31 -11.11 -3.89 -5.68
N VAL A 32 -9.83 -3.59 -5.82
CA VAL A 32 -9.33 -2.73 -6.89
C VAL A 32 -9.21 -3.56 -8.17
N ASP A 33 -9.64 -2.98 -9.27
CA ASP A 33 -9.60 -3.62 -10.58
C ASP A 33 -8.18 -3.65 -11.19
N ASP A 34 -7.88 -4.70 -11.96
CA ASP A 34 -6.57 -4.98 -12.54
C ASP A 34 -6.12 -3.87 -13.51
N GLU A 35 -7.06 -3.25 -14.22
CA GLU A 35 -6.77 -2.13 -15.12
C GLU A 35 -6.16 -0.95 -14.35
N HIS A 36 -6.79 -0.59 -13.23
CA HIS A 36 -6.35 0.53 -12.39
C HIS A 36 -5.02 0.24 -11.70
N MET A 37 -4.75 -1.02 -11.35
CA MET A 37 -3.44 -1.45 -10.87
C MET A 37 -2.34 -1.24 -11.92
N LYS A 38 -2.61 -1.62 -13.19
CA LYS A 38 -1.67 -1.40 -14.30
C LYS A 38 -1.47 0.08 -14.59
N VAL A 39 -2.53 0.89 -14.53
CA VAL A 39 -2.42 2.36 -14.68
C VAL A 39 -1.50 2.95 -13.61
N PHE A 40 -1.64 2.53 -12.36
CA PHE A 40 -0.75 2.95 -11.27
C PHE A 40 0.70 2.52 -11.52
N GLU A 41 0.94 1.26 -11.90
CA GLU A 41 2.29 0.77 -12.23
C GLU A 41 2.91 1.60 -13.38
N ASN A 42 2.16 1.86 -14.44
CA ASN A 42 2.60 2.65 -15.57
C ASN A 42 2.91 4.10 -15.17
N ARG A 43 2.12 4.68 -14.26
CA ARG A 43 2.40 6.00 -13.71
C ARG A 43 3.73 6.02 -12.95
N VAL A 44 4.00 5.02 -12.12
CA VAL A 44 5.30 4.89 -11.42
C VAL A 44 6.45 4.70 -12.43
N ARG A 45 6.24 3.89 -13.46
CA ARG A 45 7.21 3.69 -14.55
C ARG A 45 7.54 5.00 -15.27
N GLN A 46 6.53 5.82 -15.56
CA GLN A 46 6.71 7.15 -16.16
C GLN A 46 7.51 8.09 -15.24
N ILE A 47 7.25 8.05 -13.93
CA ILE A 47 8.05 8.81 -12.95
C ILE A 47 9.53 8.38 -13.07
N LEU A 48 9.82 7.08 -13.06
CA LEU A 48 11.19 6.57 -13.14
C LEU A 48 11.89 6.95 -14.46
N MET A 49 11.21 6.81 -15.60
CA MET A 49 11.77 7.14 -16.92
C MET A 49 12.04 8.65 -17.09
N SER A 50 11.18 9.50 -16.52
CA SER A 50 11.34 10.97 -16.59
C SER A 50 12.30 11.56 -15.55
N SER A 51 12.85 10.74 -14.64
CA SER A 51 13.65 11.20 -13.50
C SER A 51 15.17 11.15 -13.74
N GLY A 52 15.62 11.30 -14.99
CA GLY A 52 17.02 11.16 -15.43
C GLY A 52 18.03 11.98 -14.60
N SER A 53 17.85 13.30 -14.56
CA SER A 53 18.69 14.26 -13.81
C SER A 53 17.86 15.21 -12.94
N THR A 54 16.69 14.76 -12.50
CA THR A 54 15.81 15.54 -11.60
C THR A 54 16.26 15.40 -10.15
N THR A 55 16.00 16.42 -9.32
CA THR A 55 16.28 16.36 -7.89
C THR A 55 15.51 15.23 -7.20
N PHE A 56 16.09 14.62 -6.15
CA PHE A 56 15.44 13.52 -5.42
C PHE A 56 14.09 13.93 -4.82
N THR A 57 13.99 15.16 -4.32
CA THR A 57 12.74 15.73 -3.81
C THR A 57 11.64 15.77 -4.88
N LYS A 58 11.97 16.05 -6.15
CA LYS A 58 10.99 16.02 -7.25
C LYS A 58 10.50 14.61 -7.55
N VAL A 59 11.37 13.60 -7.47
CA VAL A 59 11.00 12.18 -7.65
C VAL A 59 10.02 11.76 -6.56
N VAL A 60 10.35 12.06 -5.29
CA VAL A 60 9.51 11.75 -4.13
C VAL A 60 8.18 12.50 -4.17
N ASN A 61 8.16 13.76 -4.58
CA ASN A 61 6.91 14.51 -4.74
C ASN A 61 5.96 13.85 -5.75
N LYS A 62 6.48 13.43 -6.91
CA LYS A 62 5.67 12.73 -7.92
C LYS A 62 5.14 11.39 -7.39
N TRP A 63 5.96 10.66 -6.64
CA TRP A 63 5.54 9.43 -5.94
C TRP A 63 4.41 9.72 -4.96
N ASN A 64 4.57 10.70 -4.07
CA ASN A 64 3.57 11.04 -3.07
C ASN A 64 2.24 11.44 -3.72
N THR A 65 2.25 12.24 -4.79
CA THR A 65 1.03 12.60 -5.51
C THR A 65 0.35 11.37 -6.11
N ALA A 66 1.11 10.45 -6.72
CA ALA A 66 0.55 9.22 -7.30
C ALA A 66 -0.02 8.28 -6.22
N LEU A 67 0.71 8.12 -5.11
CA LEU A 67 0.30 7.27 -3.99
C LEU A 67 -0.96 7.83 -3.30
N ILE A 68 -0.98 9.13 -2.98
CA ILE A 68 -2.15 9.79 -2.39
C ILE A 68 -3.34 9.61 -3.32
N GLY A 69 -3.21 9.91 -4.62
CA GLY A 69 -4.30 9.79 -5.58
C GLY A 69 -4.94 8.39 -5.61
N LEU A 70 -4.11 7.34 -5.59
CA LEU A 70 -4.58 5.96 -5.50
C LEU A 70 -5.30 5.69 -4.17
N MET A 71 -4.64 6.01 -3.04
CA MET A 71 -5.12 5.67 -1.71
C MET A 71 -6.38 6.44 -1.32
N THR A 72 -6.50 7.72 -1.71
CA THR A 72 -7.69 8.54 -1.39
C THR A 72 -8.89 8.19 -2.26
N TYR A 73 -8.67 7.62 -3.44
CA TYR A 73 -9.74 7.19 -4.35
C TYR A 73 -10.28 5.81 -3.95
N PHE A 74 -9.41 4.81 -3.81
CA PHE A 74 -9.83 3.44 -3.51
C PHE A 74 -10.00 3.13 -2.02
N ARG A 75 -9.34 3.90 -1.13
CA ARG A 75 -9.44 3.81 0.33
C ARG A 75 -9.38 2.37 0.84
N GLU A 76 -10.48 1.85 1.34
CA GLU A 76 -10.61 0.54 1.98
C GLU A 76 -10.51 -0.65 1.01
N ALA A 77 -10.79 -0.45 -0.28
CA ALA A 77 -10.66 -1.50 -1.30
C ALA A 77 -9.18 -1.95 -1.48
N THR A 78 -8.23 -1.10 -1.07
CA THR A 78 -6.79 -1.39 -1.17
C THR A 78 -6.33 -2.50 -0.22
N VAL A 79 -7.00 -2.67 0.94
CA VAL A 79 -6.60 -3.66 1.97
C VAL A 79 -6.97 -5.08 1.56
N HIS A 80 -8.09 -5.26 0.85
CA HIS A 80 -8.54 -6.56 0.36
C HIS A 80 -7.80 -7.03 -0.89
N THR A 81 -7.10 -6.12 -1.58
CA THR A 81 -6.41 -6.42 -2.82
C THR A 81 -4.94 -6.71 -2.55
N GLN A 82 -4.62 -7.97 -2.25
CA GLN A 82 -3.24 -8.40 -1.90
C GLN A 82 -2.24 -8.09 -3.02
N GLU A 83 -2.66 -8.26 -4.28
CA GLU A 83 -1.84 -8.03 -5.46
C GLU A 83 -1.46 -6.54 -5.58
N LEU A 84 -2.33 -5.64 -5.12
CA LEU A 84 -2.05 -4.21 -5.05
C LEU A 84 -1.06 -3.89 -3.93
N LEU A 85 -1.17 -4.51 -2.75
CA LEU A 85 -0.19 -4.35 -1.67
C LEU A 85 1.21 -4.78 -2.13
N ASP A 86 1.32 -5.90 -2.84
CA ASP A 86 2.56 -6.37 -3.44
C ASP A 86 3.09 -5.39 -4.50
N LEU A 87 2.22 -4.84 -5.32
CA LEU A 87 2.59 -3.82 -6.30
C LEU A 87 3.11 -2.55 -5.63
N LEU A 88 2.46 -2.08 -4.56
CA LEU A 88 2.85 -0.89 -3.80
C LEU A 88 4.24 -1.05 -3.19
N VAL A 89 4.50 -2.17 -2.52
CA VAL A 89 5.82 -2.51 -1.97
C VAL A 89 6.91 -2.52 -3.05
N ARG A 90 6.64 -3.14 -4.21
CA ARG A 90 7.60 -3.17 -5.32
C ARG A 90 7.85 -1.77 -5.91
N CYS A 91 6.81 -0.97 -6.10
CA CYS A 91 6.92 0.38 -6.63
C CYS A 91 7.67 1.32 -5.67
N GLU A 92 7.39 1.24 -4.36
CA GLU A 92 8.08 2.01 -3.34
C GLU A 92 9.59 1.70 -3.33
N ASN A 93 9.94 0.40 -3.36
CA ASN A 93 11.32 -0.05 -3.48
C ASN A 93 12.01 0.44 -4.77
N LYS A 94 11.30 0.47 -5.91
CA LYS A 94 11.85 1.00 -7.17
C LYS A 94 12.16 2.50 -7.07
N ILE A 95 11.28 3.29 -6.43
CA ILE A 95 11.50 4.73 -6.21
C ILE A 95 12.71 4.95 -5.30
N GLN A 96 12.81 4.23 -4.17
CA GLN A 96 13.99 4.29 -3.31
C GLN A 96 15.26 3.90 -4.05
N THR A 97 15.22 2.82 -4.84
CA THR A 97 16.37 2.36 -5.63
C THR A 97 16.81 3.38 -6.66
N ARG A 98 15.88 4.14 -7.26
CA ARG A 98 16.21 5.23 -8.18
C ARG A 98 17.01 6.34 -7.49
N ILE A 99 16.64 6.70 -6.26
CA ILE A 99 17.36 7.69 -5.46
C ILE A 99 18.75 7.16 -5.08
N LYS A 100 18.84 5.91 -4.62
CA LYS A 100 20.10 5.20 -4.33
C LYS A 100 21.06 5.22 -5.54
N MET A 101 20.55 4.95 -6.74
CA MET A 101 21.33 5.02 -7.99
C MET A 101 21.86 6.43 -8.29
N GLY A 102 21.14 7.49 -7.94
CA GLY A 102 21.62 8.86 -8.09
C GLY A 102 22.81 9.20 -7.19
N LEU A 103 23.01 8.44 -6.11
CA LEU A 103 24.14 8.58 -5.17
C LEU A 103 25.23 7.52 -5.39
N ASN A 104 25.15 6.77 -6.50
CA ASN A 104 26.10 5.71 -6.87
C ASN A 104 26.34 4.67 -5.76
N SER A 105 25.31 4.33 -4.98
CA SER A 105 25.37 3.31 -3.95
C SER A 105 24.01 2.65 -3.81
N LYS A 106 23.96 1.32 -3.65
CA LYS A 106 22.73 0.57 -3.35
C LYS A 106 22.76 -0.13 -1.99
N MET A 107 23.81 0.09 -1.20
CA MET A 107 24.05 -0.60 0.06
C MET A 107 23.01 -0.21 1.12
N PRO A 108 22.21 -1.14 1.67
CA PRO A 108 21.12 -0.83 2.60
C PRO A 108 21.54 -0.02 3.83
N SER A 109 22.70 -0.33 4.42
CA SER A 109 23.23 0.37 5.61
C SER A 109 23.49 1.86 5.40
N ARG A 110 23.69 2.32 4.15
CA ARG A 110 23.87 3.75 3.84
C ARG A 110 22.56 4.49 3.63
N PHE A 111 21.44 3.75 3.57
CA PHE A 111 20.13 4.29 3.27
C PHE A 111 19.10 3.79 4.30
N PRO A 112 19.28 4.12 5.58
CA PRO A 112 18.27 3.84 6.58
C PRO A 112 16.95 4.55 6.22
N PRO A 113 15.79 4.03 6.67
CA PRO A 113 14.48 4.59 6.29
C PRO A 113 14.36 6.09 6.60
N VAL A 114 15.02 6.56 7.66
CA VAL A 114 15.06 7.98 8.06
C VAL A 114 15.45 8.91 6.89
N VAL A 115 16.33 8.50 5.98
CA VAL A 115 16.72 9.33 4.83
C VAL A 115 15.54 9.61 3.89
N PHE A 116 14.63 8.65 3.73
CA PHE A 116 13.48 8.75 2.83
C PHE A 116 12.27 9.39 3.49
N TYR A 117 11.93 8.95 4.71
CA TYR A 117 10.65 9.27 5.34
C TYR A 117 10.66 10.52 6.23
N THR A 118 11.84 11.02 6.58
CA THR A 118 11.95 12.27 7.37
C THR A 118 11.31 13.44 6.60
N PRO A 119 10.50 14.30 7.26
CA PRO A 119 9.91 15.48 6.64
C PRO A 119 10.95 16.42 6.00
N LYS A 120 10.52 17.18 4.99
CA LYS A 120 11.41 18.05 4.21
C LYS A 120 11.92 19.23 5.02
N GLU A 121 11.11 19.66 5.97
CA GLU A 121 11.34 20.78 6.87
C GLU A 121 12.56 20.54 7.77
N ILE A 122 12.92 19.29 8.01
CA ILE A 122 14.09 18.88 8.81
C ILE A 122 15.13 18.13 7.98
N GLY A 123 15.16 18.36 6.67
CA GLY A 123 16.23 17.91 5.77
C GLY A 123 16.06 16.52 5.14
N GLY A 124 14.92 15.85 5.38
CA GLY A 124 14.60 14.58 4.71
C GLY A 124 13.93 14.76 3.34
N LEU A 125 13.55 13.64 2.72
CA LEU A 125 12.84 13.66 1.42
C LEU A 125 11.32 13.78 1.55
N GLY A 126 10.76 13.48 2.73
CA GLY A 126 9.31 13.52 3.00
C GLY A 126 8.53 12.52 2.16
N MET A 127 9.07 11.31 1.96
CA MET A 127 8.38 10.24 1.24
C MET A 127 7.23 9.69 2.09
N LEU A 128 6.07 9.43 1.47
CA LEU A 128 4.98 8.73 2.13
C LEU A 128 5.13 7.22 1.91
N SER A 129 4.86 6.43 2.95
CA SER A 129 4.97 4.98 2.90
C SER A 129 3.62 4.28 2.82
N MET A 130 3.57 3.24 2.00
CA MET A 130 2.53 2.21 2.01
C MET A 130 3.12 0.78 1.97
N GLY A 131 4.43 0.65 1.80
CA GLY A 131 5.16 -0.63 1.71
C GLY A 131 5.63 -1.21 3.04
N HIS A 132 5.67 -0.43 4.12
CA HIS A 132 5.94 -0.91 5.48
C HIS A 132 4.66 -1.50 6.09
N VAL A 133 4.18 -2.60 5.49
CA VAL A 133 2.96 -3.30 5.89
C VAL A 133 3.21 -4.80 5.95
N LEU A 134 2.50 -5.47 6.86
CA LEU A 134 2.41 -6.92 6.89
C LEU A 134 1.35 -7.35 5.87
N ILE A 135 1.82 -8.03 4.81
CA ILE A 135 0.96 -8.51 3.75
C ILE A 135 0.35 -9.83 4.19
N PRO A 136 -0.99 -9.93 4.26
CA PRO A 136 -1.65 -11.19 4.62
C PRO A 136 -1.36 -12.25 3.56
N GLN A 137 -1.04 -13.46 4.01
CA GLN A 137 -0.84 -14.63 3.16
C GLN A 137 -1.68 -15.80 3.69
N SER A 138 -2.27 -16.53 2.75
CA SER A 138 -2.95 -17.80 2.98
C SER A 138 -2.30 -18.89 2.11
N ASP A 139 -2.60 -20.15 2.41
CA ASP A 139 -2.09 -21.27 1.62
C ASP A 139 -2.59 -21.15 0.16
N LEU A 140 -1.64 -20.94 -0.76
CA LEU A 140 -1.88 -20.76 -2.19
C LEU A 140 -2.60 -21.96 -2.82
N ARG A 141 -2.55 -23.15 -2.19
CA ARG A 141 -3.20 -24.36 -2.69
C ARG A 141 -4.72 -24.29 -2.61
N TYR A 142 -5.27 -23.63 -1.60
CA TYR A 142 -6.72 -23.55 -1.34
C TYR A 142 -7.27 -22.12 -1.46
N SER A 143 -6.41 -21.11 -1.55
CA SER A 143 -6.81 -19.70 -1.69
C SER A 143 -7.64 -19.42 -2.95
N HIS A 144 -7.47 -20.21 -4.02
CA HIS A 144 -8.26 -20.10 -5.25
C HIS A 144 -9.68 -20.67 -5.12
N GLN A 145 -9.94 -21.56 -4.16
CA GLN A 145 -11.21 -22.28 -4.02
C GLN A 145 -12.15 -21.60 -3.02
N THR A 146 -11.60 -21.10 -1.90
CA THR A 146 -12.35 -20.45 -0.83
C THR A 146 -11.47 -19.43 -0.11
N ASP A 147 -12.07 -18.41 0.52
CA ASP A 147 -11.34 -17.50 1.42
C ASP A 147 -10.97 -18.23 2.73
N VAL A 148 -9.94 -19.07 2.65
CA VAL A 148 -9.24 -19.59 3.82
C VAL A 148 -8.51 -18.38 4.39
N GLY A 149 -9.02 -17.83 5.49
CA GLY A 149 -8.54 -16.56 6.05
C GLY A 149 -7.03 -16.46 6.27
N VAL A 150 -6.57 -15.31 6.73
CA VAL A 150 -5.12 -15.04 6.86
C VAL A 150 -4.47 -16.04 7.84
N THR A 151 -3.50 -16.80 7.34
CA THR A 151 -2.77 -17.81 8.16
C THR A 151 -1.39 -17.31 8.57
N HIS A 152 -0.73 -16.55 7.70
CA HIS A 152 0.62 -16.04 7.90
C HIS A 152 0.71 -14.59 7.41
N PHE A 153 1.69 -13.85 7.90
CA PHE A 153 2.00 -12.51 7.42
C PHE A 153 3.40 -12.47 6.83
N ARG A 154 3.52 -11.86 5.64
CA ARG A 154 4.80 -11.57 5.00
C ARG A 154 5.14 -10.09 5.20
N SER A 155 6.35 -9.80 5.65
CA SER A 155 6.80 -8.39 5.71
C SER A 155 6.96 -7.81 4.31
N GLY A 156 6.39 -6.63 4.05
CA GLY A 156 6.54 -5.93 2.77
C GLY A 156 7.95 -5.38 2.57
N MET A 157 8.45 -4.58 3.51
CA MET A 157 9.79 -3.98 3.47
C MET A 157 10.56 -4.26 4.76
N SER A 158 11.86 -4.54 4.63
CA SER A 158 12.76 -4.77 5.76
C SER A 158 13.37 -3.46 6.27
N HIS A 159 13.51 -3.36 7.60
CA HIS A 159 14.19 -2.30 8.32
C HIS A 159 14.77 -2.87 9.63
N GLU A 160 15.50 -2.05 10.37
CA GLU A 160 16.06 -2.43 11.68
C GLU A 160 14.94 -2.82 12.66
N GLU A 161 15.24 -3.70 13.61
CA GLU A 161 14.27 -4.20 14.59
C GLU A 161 13.64 -3.01 15.37
N ASP A 162 12.34 -3.12 15.65
CA ASP A 162 11.51 -2.16 16.41
C ASP A 162 11.21 -0.78 15.77
N GLN A 163 11.58 -0.53 14.51
CA GLN A 163 11.28 0.75 13.85
C GLN A 163 9.97 0.74 13.04
N LEU A 164 8.83 0.99 13.69
CA LEU A 164 7.54 1.09 13.00
C LEU A 164 7.42 2.37 12.16
N ILE A 165 7.34 2.22 10.83
CA ILE A 165 7.07 3.33 9.91
C ILE A 165 5.56 3.48 9.71
N PRO A 166 4.97 4.66 9.99
CA PRO A 166 3.55 4.85 9.81
C PRO A 166 3.11 4.69 8.35
N ASN A 167 1.99 4.00 8.15
CA ASN A 167 1.41 3.74 6.84
C ASN A 167 0.26 4.73 6.54
N LEU A 168 0.26 5.30 5.33
CA LEU A 168 -0.74 6.25 4.84
C LEU A 168 -2.19 5.78 5.01
N TYR A 169 -2.47 4.47 4.85
CA TYR A 169 -3.84 3.94 5.01
C TYR A 169 -4.49 4.33 6.35
N ARG A 170 -3.72 4.36 7.45
CA ARG A 170 -4.23 4.70 8.79
C ARG A 170 -4.63 6.17 8.95
N TYR A 171 -4.23 7.03 8.00
CA TYR A 171 -4.48 8.46 8.02
C TYR A 171 -5.53 8.90 6.98
N ILE A 172 -6.16 7.94 6.31
CA ILE A 172 -7.26 8.17 5.37
C ILE A 172 -8.53 7.60 5.99
N GLN A 173 -9.56 8.43 6.09
CA GLN A 173 -10.89 8.04 6.56
C GLN A 173 -11.70 7.34 5.47
#